data_AF-A0A1V9ZTK1-F1
#
_entry.id   AF-A0A1V9ZTK1-F1
#
_cell.length_a   1.000
_cell.length_b   1.000
_cell.length_c   1.000
_cell.angle_alpha   90.00
_cell.angle_beta   90.00
_cell.angle_gamma   90.00
#
_symmetry.space_group_name_H-M   'P 1'
#
loop_
_entity.id
_entity.type
_entity.pdbx_description
1 polymer ?
#
loop_
_entity_poly.entity_id
_entity_poly.type
_entity_poly.pdbx_seq_one_letter_code
_entity_poly.pdbx_strand_id
1 'polypeptide(L)'
;MAMTSSVSWEKVAHLSPEDELQMQLEEEQARLAAVEASTTRNAAGIDIVDGKASGTWSITVLSAEDLYLNDILDLSHDTTVVGTLMVAATAVEKGKASARVAKTATIRVNPLAQRATWFKAEQTTAAFKNVKTKAPSATLTLHHPSPLVADVFIGSARLTLPEAVLDQKDHELWLPLEGPPGHDSNKSYGKVQVLMRFEFDVVARLRESVASLTATKARLDAAMEGYAATAALVQADVRHPAAFGAAAAASTVYIPGHKFSAETFHPAAVARTPIADGAKVMTPFGAGTVVTFRETTKMYVVLMEASPGMTKRTTTAYLRTDSVWDAPEPPRFRPDVAVVTPYGKGAVVTFRSEDKVVVVRAAFGTLYMQEKDVVVEALGPKTMSNRERIAAAVESSGAGNELFKKGGLADAIEKYLESLVFLNHVDQDSASHKEKATVLQTMIRCHLNLGACKLKLGDYSDAWTACTNALSILAVLSDNRRGKVAEWMGRLGMSESLIYAEWPSKARFRRATALIAMGNDAEAKQDLLVAVKLMPKDKACRSLLESVSKRLAEAKEKEMQAWGGFLLDQSKAKEASPKPPAKPAAVATRDIAPHKKSKDDASWSTPSLLLAASVVGVAAVALAALAKRK
;
A
#
# COMPACT_ATOMS: atom_id res chain seq x y z
N MET A 1 7.36 9.44 19.56
CA MET A 1 8.26 9.84 18.46
C MET A 1 9.45 8.91 18.45
N ALA A 2 9.46 7.96 17.52
CA ALA A 2 10.63 7.25 17.00
C ALA A 2 10.09 6.50 15.78
N MET A 3 10.17 7.15 14.62
CA MET A 3 9.83 6.56 13.34
C MET A 3 10.89 5.49 13.05
N THR A 4 10.59 4.24 13.35
CA THR A 4 11.34 3.13 12.76
C THR A 4 10.88 2.99 11.31
N SER A 5 11.58 3.69 10.42
CA SER A 5 11.41 3.61 8.97
C SER A 5 11.80 2.21 8.49
N SER A 6 10.82 1.32 8.41
CA SER A 6 10.92 0.05 7.69
C SER A 6 9.78 -0.06 6.67
N VAL A 7 9.60 0.99 5.88
CA VAL A 7 8.93 0.94 4.58
C VAL A 7 9.66 1.93 3.69
N SER A 8 10.80 1.52 3.11
CA SER A 8 11.32 2.20 1.94
C SER A 8 10.37 1.90 0.78
N TRP A 9 9.43 2.79 0.56
CA TRP A 9 8.80 2.94 -0.74
C TRP A 9 9.91 3.33 -1.71
N GLU A 10 10.49 2.38 -2.44
CA GLU A 10 11.16 2.74 -3.67
C GLU A 10 10.05 3.14 -4.67
N LYS A 11 10.18 4.35 -5.21
CA LYS A 11 9.36 4.81 -6.33
C LYS A 11 9.41 3.72 -7.39
N VAL A 12 8.32 2.99 -7.57
CA VAL A 12 8.15 2.14 -8.74
C VAL A 12 8.05 3.10 -9.91
N ALA A 13 9.16 3.26 -10.63
CA ALA A 13 9.13 3.98 -11.88
C ALA A 13 8.18 3.26 -12.82
N HIS A 14 7.36 4.04 -13.53
CA HIS A 14 6.47 3.51 -14.56
C HIS A 14 7.24 3.04 -15.82
N LEU A 15 8.57 3.14 -15.80
CA LEU A 15 9.49 2.76 -16.86
C LEU A 15 10.15 1.42 -16.51
N SER A 16 10.42 0.58 -17.51
CA SER A 16 11.25 -0.60 -17.31
C SER A 16 12.69 -0.16 -17.01
N PRO A 17 13.53 -0.97 -16.34
CA PRO A 17 14.92 -0.59 -16.04
C PRO A 17 15.76 -0.41 -17.29
N GLU A 18 15.35 -1.05 -18.38
CA GLU A 18 15.94 -0.83 -19.70
C GLU A 18 15.63 0.58 -20.18
N ASP A 19 14.37 1.02 -20.08
CA ASP A 19 13.97 2.38 -20.42
C ASP A 19 14.62 3.41 -19.47
N GLU A 20 14.75 3.10 -18.19
CA GLU A 20 15.46 3.94 -17.22
C GLU A 20 16.96 4.05 -17.56
N LEU A 21 17.62 2.93 -17.85
CA LEU A 21 19.03 2.91 -18.21
C LEU A 21 19.27 3.61 -19.56
N GLN A 22 18.35 3.43 -20.52
CA GLN A 22 18.39 4.11 -21.80
C GLN A 22 18.24 5.62 -21.64
N MET A 23 17.28 6.07 -20.83
CA MET A 23 17.10 7.49 -20.52
C MET A 23 18.33 8.08 -19.81
N GLN A 24 18.90 7.35 -18.85
CA GLN A 24 20.14 7.77 -18.16
C GLN A 24 21.33 7.87 -19.14
N LEU A 25 21.45 6.92 -20.06
CA LEU A 25 22.49 6.93 -21.09
C LEU A 25 22.32 8.13 -22.03
N GLU A 26 21.10 8.40 -22.50
CA GLU A 26 20.78 9.55 -23.35
C GLU A 26 21.06 10.89 -22.66
N GLU A 27 20.69 11.00 -21.38
CA GLU A 27 20.96 12.20 -20.56
C GLU A 27 22.47 12.44 -20.39
N GLU A 28 23.23 11.42 -20.02
CA GLU A 28 24.68 11.53 -19.83
C GLU A 28 25.42 11.75 -21.16
N GLN A 29 24.94 11.20 -22.28
CA GLN A 29 25.46 11.49 -23.63
C GLN A 29 25.19 12.94 -24.05
N ALA A 30 23.97 13.45 -23.82
CA ALA A 30 23.62 14.84 -24.11
C ALA A 30 24.45 15.79 -23.25
N ARG A 31 24.67 15.45 -21.98
CA ARG A 31 25.53 16.19 -21.06
C ARG A 31 26.99 16.18 -21.48
N LEU A 32 27.52 15.03 -21.91
CA LEU A 32 28.87 14.93 -22.46
C LEU A 32 29.04 15.85 -23.67
N ALA A 33 28.11 15.82 -24.63
CA ALA A 33 28.15 16.67 -25.82
C ALA A 33 28.12 18.17 -25.48
N ALA A 34 27.29 18.58 -24.52
CA ALA A 34 27.21 19.97 -24.07
C ALA A 34 28.50 20.44 -23.36
N VAL A 35 29.10 19.58 -22.54
CA VAL A 35 30.34 19.88 -21.80
C VAL A 35 31.55 19.89 -22.73
N GLU A 36 31.64 18.95 -23.68
CA GLU A 36 32.71 18.93 -24.69
C GLU A 36 32.71 20.19 -25.57
N ALA A 37 31.53 20.74 -25.88
CA ALA A 37 31.40 21.97 -26.67
C ALA A 37 31.80 23.25 -25.90
N SER A 38 31.80 23.23 -24.56
CA SER A 38 31.95 24.43 -23.72
C SER A 38 33.23 24.44 -22.87
N THR A 39 33.92 23.31 -22.73
CA THR A 39 35.05 23.18 -21.80
C THR A 39 36.33 23.77 -22.39
N THR A 40 37.00 24.61 -21.60
CA THR A 40 38.36 25.09 -21.86
C THR A 40 39.28 24.58 -20.74
N ARG A 41 40.53 24.25 -21.07
CA ARG A 41 41.48 23.62 -20.13
C ARG A 41 42.70 24.51 -19.90
N ASN A 42 43.26 24.44 -18.70
CA ASN A 42 44.52 25.11 -18.38
C ASN A 42 45.75 24.28 -18.84
N ALA A 43 46.96 24.84 -18.73
CA ALA A 43 48.21 24.17 -19.13
C ALA A 43 48.51 22.88 -18.32
N ALA A 44 47.89 22.70 -17.15
CA ALA A 44 47.98 21.47 -16.35
C ALA A 44 46.92 20.43 -16.74
N GLY A 45 46.02 20.73 -17.68
CA GLY A 45 44.93 19.87 -18.12
C GLY A 45 43.77 19.78 -17.12
N ILE A 46 43.52 20.85 -16.35
CA ILE A 46 42.38 21.01 -15.45
C ILE A 46 41.35 21.92 -16.13
N ASP A 47 40.07 21.60 -15.98
CA ASP A 47 38.97 22.37 -16.56
C ASP A 47 38.86 23.79 -15.97
N ILE A 48 38.53 24.76 -16.82
CA ILE A 48 38.34 26.16 -16.47
C ILE A 48 36.85 26.50 -16.59
N VAL A 49 36.29 27.05 -15.51
CA VAL A 49 34.92 27.57 -15.48
C VAL A 49 35.00 29.03 -15.04
N ASP A 50 34.39 29.94 -15.81
CA ASP A 50 34.41 31.39 -15.57
C ASP A 50 35.82 32.00 -15.38
N GLY A 51 36.80 31.48 -16.15
CA GLY A 51 38.20 31.96 -16.12
C GLY A 51 39.02 31.51 -14.91
N LYS A 52 38.51 30.57 -14.09
CA LYS A 52 39.21 29.98 -12.94
C LYS A 52 39.33 28.47 -13.07
N ALA A 53 40.41 27.89 -12.55
CA ALA A 53 40.53 26.43 -12.49
C ALA A 53 39.40 25.83 -11.63
N SER A 54 38.75 24.76 -12.10
CA SER A 54 37.59 24.11 -11.47
C SER A 54 37.95 22.86 -10.64
N GLY A 55 39.24 22.58 -10.47
CA GLY A 55 39.72 21.41 -9.72
C GLY A 55 39.16 21.38 -8.30
N THR A 56 38.58 20.25 -7.91
CA THR A 56 38.04 20.02 -6.55
C THR A 56 38.79 18.89 -5.89
N TRP A 57 39.51 19.20 -4.81
CA TRP A 57 40.20 18.22 -3.98
C TRP A 57 39.40 17.95 -2.71
N SER A 58 38.87 16.75 -2.59
CA SER A 58 38.09 16.28 -1.45
C SER A 58 38.96 15.39 -0.57
N ILE A 59 38.99 15.70 0.73
CA ILE A 59 39.76 14.96 1.73
C ILE A 59 38.85 14.64 2.91
N THR A 60 38.75 13.37 3.28
CA THR A 60 37.99 12.91 4.45
C THR A 60 38.93 12.17 5.38
N VAL A 61 38.94 12.55 6.66
CA VAL A 61 39.71 11.85 7.69
C VAL A 61 38.85 10.70 8.21
N LEU A 62 39.36 9.47 8.14
CA LEU A 62 38.62 8.27 8.53
C LEU A 62 38.98 7.81 9.95
N SER A 63 40.28 7.68 10.22
CA SER A 63 40.77 7.26 11.54
C SER A 63 42.21 7.69 11.77
N ALA A 64 42.61 7.75 13.04
CA ALA A 64 44.00 7.86 13.45
C ALA A 64 44.32 6.74 14.43
N GLU A 65 45.43 6.06 14.23
CA GLU A 65 45.90 4.91 15.00
C GLU A 65 47.27 5.18 15.60
N ASP A 66 47.59 4.45 16.68
CA ASP A 66 48.89 4.49 17.36
C ASP A 66 49.27 5.91 17.81
N LEU A 67 48.28 6.68 18.28
CA LEU A 67 48.47 8.08 18.69
C LEU A 67 49.36 8.16 19.93
N TYR A 68 50.48 8.86 19.80
CA TYR A 68 51.37 9.14 20.93
C TYR A 68 50.76 10.22 21.82
N LEU A 69 50.16 9.80 22.94
CA LEU A 69 49.51 10.68 23.92
C LEU A 69 50.31 10.85 25.21
N ASN A 70 51.45 10.18 25.34
CA ASN A 70 52.31 10.32 26.51
C ASN A 70 52.90 11.74 26.51
N ASP A 71 52.95 12.39 27.67
CA ASP A 71 53.35 13.80 27.88
C ASP A 71 52.28 14.86 27.56
N ILE A 72 51.12 14.47 27.01
CA ILE A 72 49.93 15.34 26.94
C ILE A 72 49.22 15.27 28.29
N LEU A 73 49.07 16.43 28.95
CA LEU A 73 48.49 16.61 30.29
C LEU A 73 47.37 15.57 30.57
N ASP A 74 47.55 14.79 31.65
CA ASP A 74 46.70 13.68 32.08
C ASP A 74 45.28 14.15 32.45
N LEU A 75 44.49 14.49 31.43
CA LEU A 75 43.08 14.85 31.54
C LEU A 75 42.26 13.56 31.53
N SER A 76 42.24 12.90 32.69
CA SER A 76 41.23 11.92 33.14
C SER A 76 40.28 11.40 32.04
N HIS A 77 40.70 10.39 31.27
CA HIS A 77 39.85 9.63 30.34
C HIS A 77 39.06 10.41 29.25
N ASP A 78 39.20 11.73 29.10
CA ASP A 78 38.33 12.60 28.28
C ASP A 78 39.07 13.27 27.11
N THR A 79 40.18 12.70 26.65
CA THR A 79 40.93 13.20 25.48
C THR A 79 40.08 13.15 24.22
N THR A 80 39.99 14.29 23.53
CA THR A 80 39.31 14.43 22.23
C THR A 80 40.28 14.89 21.14
N VAL A 81 39.99 14.55 19.88
CA VAL A 81 40.81 14.90 18.72
C VAL A 81 39.97 15.69 17.73
N VAL A 82 40.53 16.80 17.27
CA VAL A 82 40.03 17.60 16.15
C VAL A 82 41.16 17.71 15.11
N GLY A 83 40.84 17.40 13.86
CA GLY A 83 41.72 17.62 12.72
C GLY A 83 41.42 18.95 12.05
N THR A 84 42.44 19.79 11.90
CA THR A 84 42.39 20.99 11.05
C THR A 84 43.14 20.71 9.76
N LEU A 85 42.45 20.74 8.61
CA LEU A 85 43.05 20.63 7.29
C LEU A 85 43.25 22.03 6.70
N MET A 86 44.45 22.30 6.20
CA MET A 86 44.80 23.57 5.56
C MET A 86 45.47 23.31 4.21
N VAL A 87 44.89 23.82 3.13
CA VAL A 87 45.50 23.73 1.79
C VAL A 87 46.48 24.88 1.57
N ALA A 88 47.61 24.60 0.93
CA ALA A 88 48.60 25.59 0.57
C ALA A 88 48.01 26.70 -0.32
N ALA A 89 48.25 27.96 0.03
CA ALA A 89 47.77 29.11 -0.74
C ALA A 89 48.30 29.16 -2.19
N THR A 90 49.40 28.45 -2.46
CA THR A 90 49.99 28.29 -3.80
C THR A 90 49.20 27.32 -4.69
N ALA A 91 48.37 26.44 -4.11
CA ALA A 91 47.63 25.40 -4.82
C ALA A 91 46.20 25.82 -5.25
N VAL A 92 45.65 26.89 -4.67
CA VAL A 92 44.26 27.35 -4.88
C VAL A 92 44.23 28.80 -5.41
N GLU A 93 43.28 29.12 -6.28
CA GLU A 93 43.08 30.51 -6.75
C GLU A 93 42.45 31.42 -5.67
N LYS A 94 42.85 32.70 -5.63
CA LYS A 94 42.33 33.67 -4.65
C LYS A 94 40.87 34.04 -5.00
N GLY A 95 39.92 33.56 -4.21
CA GLY A 95 38.50 33.93 -4.33
C GLY A 95 37.80 34.01 -2.97
N LYS A 96 36.77 34.88 -2.85
CA LYS A 96 35.95 35.06 -1.62
C LYS A 96 35.20 33.79 -1.17
N ALA A 97 35.11 32.76 -2.03
CA ALA A 97 34.28 31.57 -1.82
C ALA A 97 35.06 30.26 -1.54
N SER A 98 36.40 30.25 -1.54
CA SER A 98 37.19 29.04 -1.28
C SER A 98 37.62 28.98 0.19
N ALA A 99 36.99 28.10 0.97
CA ALA A 99 37.44 27.79 2.33
C ALA A 99 38.83 27.15 2.27
N ARG A 100 39.85 27.83 2.81
CA ARG A 100 41.25 27.34 2.84
C ARG A 100 41.54 26.42 4.03
N VAL A 101 40.64 26.41 5.00
CA VAL A 101 40.74 25.64 6.23
C VAL A 101 39.44 24.89 6.44
N ALA A 102 39.53 23.61 6.77
CA ALA A 102 38.41 22.78 7.18
C ALA A 102 38.73 22.12 8.52
N LYS A 103 37.72 21.94 9.37
CA LYS A 103 37.85 21.24 10.65
C LYS A 103 37.00 19.98 10.64
N THR A 104 37.51 18.90 11.19
CA THR A 104 36.75 17.66 11.42
C THR A 104 35.87 17.79 12.67
N ALA A 105 34.92 16.87 12.83
CA ALA A 105 34.20 16.72 14.09
C ALA A 105 35.17 16.34 15.23
N THR A 106 34.81 16.76 16.45
CA THR A 106 35.52 16.42 17.69
C THR A 106 35.19 14.99 18.09
N ILE A 107 36.19 14.11 18.11
CA ILE A 107 36.01 12.68 18.43
C ILE A 107 36.76 12.33 19.71
N ARG A 108 36.15 11.56 20.60
CA ARG A 108 36.81 11.04 21.79
C ARG A 108 37.75 9.89 21.43
N VAL A 109 38.98 9.96 21.92
CA VAL A 109 39.97 8.89 21.72
C VAL A 109 39.65 7.72 22.63
N ASN A 110 39.79 6.50 22.11
CA ASN A 110 39.80 5.32 22.97
C ASN A 110 41.18 5.18 23.63
N PRO A 111 41.31 5.37 24.97
CA PRO A 111 42.60 5.39 25.64
C PRO A 111 43.30 4.03 25.67
N LEU A 112 42.55 2.91 25.61
CA LEU A 112 43.12 1.56 25.61
C LEU A 112 43.68 1.16 24.23
N ALA A 113 43.07 1.67 23.17
CA ALA A 113 43.43 1.34 21.79
C ALA A 113 44.24 2.44 21.08
N GLN A 114 44.47 3.58 21.75
CA GLN A 114 45.15 4.78 21.22
C GLN A 114 44.67 5.17 19.81
N ARG A 115 43.35 5.05 19.60
CA ARG A 115 42.70 5.20 18.29
C ARG A 115 41.55 6.19 18.35
N ALA A 116 41.45 7.02 17.32
CA ALA A 116 40.30 7.85 17.03
C ALA A 116 39.68 7.40 15.69
N THR A 117 38.36 7.19 15.65
CA THR A 117 37.65 6.79 14.43
C THR A 117 36.49 7.73 14.20
N TRP A 118 36.46 8.36 13.03
CA TRP A 118 35.33 9.18 12.60
C TRP A 118 34.31 8.25 11.94
N PHE A 119 33.19 8.00 12.62
CA PHE A 119 32.11 7.19 12.07
C PHE A 119 31.40 7.94 10.94
N LYS A 120 30.67 7.23 10.07
CA LYS A 120 30.04 7.78 8.86
C LYS A 120 29.16 9.02 9.10
N ALA A 121 28.56 9.18 10.29
CA ALA A 121 27.77 10.35 10.67
C ALA A 121 28.61 11.58 11.07
N GLU A 122 29.89 11.38 11.38
CA GLU A 122 30.84 12.36 11.93
C GLU A 122 32.01 12.64 10.97
N GLN A 123 32.06 11.93 9.84
CA GLN A 123 33.02 12.15 8.76
C GLN A 123 32.73 13.47 8.05
N THR A 124 33.61 14.45 8.25
CA THR A 124 33.58 15.71 7.51
C THR A 124 34.47 15.61 6.28
N THR A 125 33.87 15.60 5.08
CA THR A 125 34.62 15.71 3.82
C THR A 125 34.96 17.18 3.55
N ALA A 126 36.24 17.52 3.62
CA ALA A 126 36.75 18.83 3.26
C ALA A 126 36.90 18.93 1.74
N ALA A 127 36.02 19.67 1.07
CA ALA A 127 36.08 19.90 -0.38
C ALA A 127 36.72 21.27 -0.69
N PHE A 128 37.97 21.24 -1.15
CA PHE A 128 38.71 22.42 -1.56
C PHE A 128 38.49 22.69 -3.05
N LYS A 129 37.75 23.76 -3.35
CA LYS A 129 37.42 24.19 -4.72
C LYS A 129 38.46 25.17 -5.27
N ASN A 130 38.61 25.16 -6.58
CA ASN A 130 39.50 26.03 -7.37
C ASN A 130 41.00 25.68 -7.28
N VAL A 131 41.30 24.39 -7.26
CA VAL A 131 42.68 23.88 -7.29
C VAL A 131 43.24 23.98 -8.71
N LYS A 132 44.40 24.62 -8.85
CA LYS A 132 45.00 24.95 -10.16
C LYS A 132 46.15 24.04 -10.61
N THR A 133 46.63 23.15 -9.73
CA THR A 133 47.74 22.23 -10.02
C THR A 133 47.34 20.78 -9.74
N LYS A 134 47.98 19.83 -10.44
CA LYS A 134 47.84 18.38 -10.20
C LYS A 134 48.66 17.85 -9.02
N ALA A 135 49.45 18.71 -8.39
CA ALA A 135 50.23 18.42 -7.19
C ALA A 135 49.94 19.46 -6.08
N PRO A 136 48.69 19.57 -5.60
CA PRO A 136 48.38 20.39 -4.45
C PRO A 136 48.97 19.76 -3.18
N SER A 137 49.34 20.61 -2.23
CA SER A 137 49.76 20.19 -0.90
C SER A 137 48.80 20.75 0.16
N ALA A 138 48.50 19.93 1.16
CA ALA A 138 47.76 20.33 2.35
C ALA A 138 48.46 19.81 3.60
N THR A 139 48.19 20.46 4.73
CA THR A 139 48.65 20.02 6.04
C THR A 139 47.44 19.68 6.88
N LEU A 140 47.41 18.47 7.42
CA LEU A 140 46.45 18.04 8.44
C LEU A 140 47.12 18.13 9.80
N THR A 141 46.52 18.89 10.72
CA THR A 141 47.00 19.01 12.09
C THR A 141 45.96 18.47 13.07
N LEU A 142 46.33 17.46 13.84
CA LEU A 142 45.52 16.90 14.92
C LEU A 142 45.85 17.63 16.23
N HIS A 143 44.81 18.11 16.92
CA HIS A 143 44.92 18.78 18.20
C HIS A 143 43.76 18.40 19.13
N HIS A 144 44.00 18.49 20.43
CA HIS A 144 42.99 18.36 21.47
C HIS A 144 42.52 19.76 21.89
N PRO A 145 41.26 20.14 21.66
CA PRO A 145 40.73 21.41 22.12
C PRO A 145 40.53 21.37 23.64
N SER A 146 41.26 22.21 24.37
CA SER A 146 41.15 22.31 25.84
C SER A 146 40.38 23.57 26.23
N PRO A 147 39.45 23.50 27.19
CA PRO A 147 38.75 24.69 27.70
C PRO A 147 39.60 25.52 28.67
N LEU A 148 40.72 24.97 29.16
CA LEU A 148 41.54 25.59 30.23
C LEU A 148 42.91 26.08 29.75
N VAL A 149 43.45 25.50 28.67
CA VAL A 149 44.77 25.85 28.09
C VAL A 149 44.67 25.97 26.57
N ALA A 150 45.72 26.48 25.93
CA ALA A 150 45.82 26.46 24.47
C ALA A 150 45.70 25.01 23.93
N ASP A 151 45.16 24.88 22.72
CA ASP A 151 44.96 23.60 22.05
C ASP A 151 46.24 22.74 22.07
N VAL A 152 46.12 21.50 22.54
CA VAL A 152 47.28 20.61 22.69
C VAL A 152 47.56 19.92 21.36
N PHE A 153 48.77 20.08 20.84
CA PHE A 153 49.19 19.46 19.58
C PHE A 153 49.41 17.96 19.75
N ILE A 154 48.87 17.16 18.82
CA ILE A 154 49.02 15.70 18.81
C ILE A 154 49.96 15.27 17.68
N GLY A 155 49.75 15.79 16.47
CA GLY A 155 50.57 15.43 15.32
C GLY A 155 50.15 16.17 14.06
N SER A 156 51.04 16.24 13.08
CA SER A 156 50.74 16.82 11.77
C SER A 156 51.13 15.88 10.63
N ALA A 157 50.32 15.82 9.57
CA ALA A 157 50.61 15.05 8.36
C ALA A 157 50.60 15.97 7.15
N ARG A 158 51.64 15.85 6.31
CA ARG A 158 51.69 16.51 5.00
C ARG A 158 50.97 15.63 3.97
N LEU A 159 49.96 16.21 3.35
CA LEU A 159 49.13 15.59 2.31
C LEU A 159 49.63 16.08 0.95
N THR A 160 50.11 15.17 0.11
CA THR A 160 50.45 15.41 -1.29
C THR A 160 49.68 14.43 -2.14
N LEU A 161 49.10 14.86 -3.27
CA LEU A 161 48.43 13.95 -4.20
C LEU A 161 49.43 12.98 -4.85
N PRO A 162 49.32 11.66 -4.60
CA PRO A 162 50.07 10.67 -5.37
C PRO A 162 49.54 10.58 -6.80
N GLU A 163 50.39 10.20 -7.76
CA GLU A 163 50.01 10.04 -9.17
C GLU A 163 48.85 9.03 -9.36
N ALA A 164 48.76 8.03 -8.48
CA ALA A 164 47.69 7.04 -8.45
C ALA A 164 46.28 7.63 -8.20
N VAL A 165 46.18 8.81 -7.60
CA VAL A 165 44.90 9.46 -7.24
C VAL A 165 44.39 10.40 -8.36
N LEU A 166 45.12 10.47 -9.48
CA LEU A 166 44.72 11.25 -10.67
C LEU A 166 43.70 10.51 -11.56
N ASP A 167 43.20 9.36 -11.13
CA ASP A 167 42.09 8.63 -11.77
C ASP A 167 40.70 9.22 -11.40
N GLN A 168 40.67 10.27 -10.57
CA GLN A 168 39.46 10.97 -10.10
C GLN A 168 38.52 10.09 -9.26
N LYS A 169 39.04 8.97 -8.72
CA LYS A 169 38.34 8.04 -7.82
C LYS A 169 38.78 8.23 -6.37
N ASP A 170 38.07 7.55 -5.48
CA ASP A 170 38.33 7.58 -4.04
C ASP A 170 39.48 6.63 -3.69
N HIS A 171 40.54 7.16 -3.08
CA HIS A 171 41.69 6.37 -2.62
C HIS A 171 41.89 6.50 -1.11
N GLU A 172 42.03 5.36 -0.44
CA GLU A 172 42.37 5.29 0.98
C GLU A 172 43.89 5.22 1.16
N LEU A 173 44.43 6.14 1.95
CA LEU A 173 45.87 6.26 2.19
C LEU A 173 46.16 6.38 3.68
N TRP A 174 47.21 5.69 4.12
CA TRP A 174 47.78 5.84 5.47
C TRP A 174 48.99 6.76 5.43
N LEU A 175 49.01 7.75 6.30
CA LEU A 175 50.07 8.74 6.37
C LEU A 175 50.64 8.81 7.79
N PRO A 176 51.96 8.86 7.94
CA PRO A 176 52.60 9.02 9.25
C PRO A 176 52.32 10.43 9.81
N LEU A 177 52.13 10.51 11.13
CA LEU A 177 52.05 11.76 11.86
C LEU A 177 53.46 12.18 12.30
N GLU A 178 53.80 13.44 12.04
CA GLU A 178 55.02 14.11 12.47
C GLU A 178 54.77 14.92 13.74
N GLY A 179 55.80 14.99 14.59
CA GLY A 179 55.77 15.75 15.84
C GLY A 179 55.77 17.27 15.65
N PRO A 180 55.76 18.03 16.77
CA PRO A 180 55.83 19.48 16.73
C PRO A 180 57.09 19.96 16.00
N PRO A 181 57.03 21.11 15.30
CA PRO A 181 58.20 21.69 14.64
C PRO A 181 59.34 21.92 15.65
N GLY A 182 60.49 21.24 15.47
CA GLY A 182 61.67 21.38 16.33
C GLY A 182 61.96 20.26 17.33
N HIS A 183 61.15 19.19 17.37
CA HIS A 183 61.41 17.98 18.19
C HIS A 183 62.08 16.84 17.40
N ASP A 184 62.78 15.94 18.09
CA ASP A 184 63.46 14.78 17.51
C ASP A 184 62.52 13.94 16.62
N SER A 185 62.91 13.77 15.35
CA SER A 185 62.17 13.02 14.31
C SER A 185 62.16 11.50 14.53
N ASN A 186 62.80 11.00 15.59
CA ASN A 186 62.97 9.58 15.88
C ASN A 186 61.81 8.96 16.69
N LYS A 187 60.82 9.76 17.12
CA LYS A 187 59.60 9.27 17.79
C LYS A 187 58.43 9.22 16.80
N SER A 188 57.74 8.08 16.71
CA SER A 188 56.52 7.96 15.91
C SER A 188 55.33 8.57 16.65
N TYR A 189 54.63 9.51 16.02
CA TYR A 189 53.44 10.17 16.58
C TYR A 189 52.12 9.50 16.11
N GLY A 190 52.23 8.29 15.55
CA GLY A 190 51.11 7.52 15.01
C GLY A 190 50.92 7.68 13.51
N LYS A 191 49.76 7.25 13.03
CA LYS A 191 49.39 7.26 11.61
C LYS A 191 47.92 7.64 11.43
N VAL A 192 47.60 8.33 10.34
CA VAL A 192 46.26 8.79 10.00
C VAL A 192 45.82 8.21 8.67
N GLN A 193 44.60 7.69 8.63
CA GLN A 193 43.92 7.20 7.44
C GLN A 193 43.06 8.32 6.85
N VAL A 194 43.27 8.60 5.58
CA VAL A 194 42.56 9.62 4.83
C VAL A 194 42.02 9.05 3.53
N LEU A 195 40.80 9.44 3.18
CA LEU A 195 40.20 9.22 1.88
C LEU A 195 40.42 10.48 1.03
N MET A 196 41.06 10.33 -0.13
CA MET A 196 41.31 11.44 -1.04
C MET A 196 40.63 11.20 -2.39
N ARG A 197 40.07 12.27 -2.95
CA ARG A 197 39.55 12.30 -4.32
C ARG A 197 39.88 13.62 -4.97
N PHE A 198 40.42 13.59 -6.18
CA PHE A 198 40.73 14.80 -6.94
C PHE A 198 39.98 14.83 -8.28
N GLU A 199 39.02 15.73 -8.42
CA GLU A 199 38.25 15.90 -9.65
C GLU A 199 38.79 17.10 -10.43
N PHE A 200 39.20 16.88 -11.69
CA PHE A 200 39.83 17.91 -12.51
C PHE A 200 39.44 17.89 -14.00
N ASP A 201 38.90 16.77 -14.49
CA ASP A 201 38.47 16.60 -15.89
C ASP A 201 37.05 16.00 -15.93
N VAL A 202 36.07 16.88 -16.14
CA VAL A 202 34.65 16.58 -16.23
C VAL A 202 34.35 15.73 -17.47
N VAL A 203 35.02 16.00 -18.60
CA VAL A 203 34.82 15.26 -19.86
C VAL A 203 35.29 13.82 -19.71
N ALA A 204 36.48 13.58 -19.14
CA ALA A 204 36.98 12.23 -18.92
C ALA A 204 36.04 11.41 -18.01
N ARG A 205 35.50 12.03 -16.95
CA ARG A 205 34.56 11.40 -16.03
C ARG A 205 33.22 11.07 -16.70
N LEU A 206 32.67 11.98 -17.51
CA LEU A 206 31.44 11.73 -18.25
C LEU A 206 31.64 10.64 -19.32
N ARG A 207 32.81 10.58 -19.98
CA ARG A 207 33.13 9.49 -20.92
C ARG A 207 33.19 8.14 -20.22
N GLU A 208 33.80 8.05 -19.04
CA GLU A 208 33.84 6.81 -18.24
C GLU A 208 32.43 6.41 -17.76
N SER A 209 31.61 7.38 -17.34
CA SER A 209 30.20 7.20 -16.99
C SER A 209 29.41 6.60 -18.17
N VAL A 210 29.46 7.22 -19.34
CA VAL A 210 28.80 6.74 -20.58
C VAL A 210 29.30 5.36 -20.97
N ALA A 211 30.61 5.09 -20.90
CA ALA A 211 31.17 3.77 -21.21
C ALA A 211 30.66 2.70 -20.23
N SER A 212 30.56 3.01 -18.94
CA SER A 212 30.05 2.08 -17.92
C SER A 212 28.55 1.77 -18.10
N LEU A 213 27.74 2.79 -18.44
CA LEU A 213 26.32 2.64 -18.73
C LEU A 213 26.10 1.83 -20.02
N THR A 214 26.89 2.10 -21.05
CA THR A 214 26.86 1.36 -22.33
C THR A 214 27.21 -0.12 -22.13
N ALA A 215 28.27 -0.41 -21.35
CA ALA A 215 28.64 -1.79 -21.02
C ALA A 215 27.56 -2.50 -20.20
N THR A 216 26.92 -1.77 -19.27
CA THR A 216 25.81 -2.30 -18.47
C THR A 216 24.60 -2.62 -19.35
N LYS A 217 24.27 -1.74 -20.30
CA LYS A 217 23.20 -1.95 -21.28
C LYS A 217 23.48 -3.18 -22.16
N ALA A 218 24.66 -3.26 -22.76
CA ALA A 218 25.04 -4.40 -23.58
C ALA A 218 24.94 -5.75 -22.83
N ARG A 219 25.28 -5.77 -21.54
CA ARG A 219 25.12 -6.95 -20.69
C ARG A 219 23.64 -7.30 -20.45
N LEU A 220 22.77 -6.31 -20.28
CA LEU A 220 21.33 -6.53 -20.12
C LEU A 220 20.69 -7.03 -21.41
N ASP A 221 21.05 -6.42 -22.54
CA ASP A 221 20.56 -6.81 -23.87
C ASP A 221 20.93 -8.27 -24.17
N ALA A 222 22.19 -8.66 -23.92
CA ALA A 222 22.64 -10.04 -24.08
C ALA A 222 21.89 -11.03 -23.15
N ALA A 223 21.58 -10.61 -21.91
CA ALA A 223 20.78 -11.42 -21.00
C ALA A 223 19.31 -11.55 -21.46
N MET A 224 18.75 -10.52 -22.10
CA MET A 224 17.41 -10.54 -22.68
C MET A 224 17.31 -11.43 -23.92
N GLU A 225 18.33 -11.43 -24.78
CA GLU A 225 18.39 -12.35 -25.91
C GLU A 225 18.44 -13.81 -25.44
N GLY A 226 19.25 -14.09 -24.41
CA GLY A 226 19.25 -15.39 -23.73
C GLY A 226 17.89 -15.75 -23.13
N TYR A 227 17.20 -14.77 -22.54
CA TYR A 227 15.84 -14.93 -22.01
C TYR A 227 14.83 -15.28 -23.12
N ALA A 228 14.83 -14.53 -24.24
CA ALA A 228 13.90 -14.72 -25.34
C ALA A 228 14.05 -16.12 -25.99
N ALA A 229 15.29 -16.59 -26.15
CA ALA A 229 15.58 -17.93 -26.65
C ALA A 229 15.08 -19.03 -25.71
N THR A 230 15.17 -18.83 -24.40
CA THR A 230 14.82 -19.85 -23.38
C THR A 230 13.32 -19.85 -23.06
N ALA A 231 12.65 -18.70 -23.11
CA ALA A 231 11.22 -18.57 -22.79
C ALA A 231 10.32 -19.36 -23.77
N ALA A 232 10.71 -19.44 -25.05
CA ALA A 232 9.99 -20.22 -26.06
C ALA A 232 9.97 -21.72 -25.75
N LEU A 233 11.00 -22.24 -25.09
CA LEU A 233 11.10 -23.66 -24.74
C LEU A 233 10.13 -24.07 -23.62
N VAL A 234 9.64 -23.11 -22.81
CA VAL A 234 8.93 -23.41 -21.54
C VAL A 234 7.51 -22.85 -21.48
N GLN A 235 6.99 -22.39 -22.63
CA GLN A 235 5.58 -22.02 -22.80
C GLN A 235 5.07 -21.05 -21.72
N ALA A 236 5.93 -20.12 -21.29
CA ALA A 236 5.54 -19.09 -20.33
C ALA A 236 4.98 -17.88 -21.07
N ASP A 237 3.68 -17.61 -20.91
CA ASP A 237 2.98 -16.47 -21.54
C ASP A 237 3.45 -15.09 -21.01
N VAL A 238 4.17 -15.05 -19.88
CA VAL A 238 4.59 -13.82 -19.21
C VAL A 238 6.10 -13.85 -18.94
N ARG A 239 6.77 -12.71 -19.16
CA ARG A 239 8.18 -12.51 -18.85
C ARG A 239 8.44 -12.51 -17.35
N HIS A 240 8.58 -13.69 -16.72
CA HIS A 240 8.79 -13.81 -15.27
C HIS A 240 10.08 -14.59 -14.93
N PRO A 241 11.02 -13.98 -14.17
CA PRO A 241 12.27 -14.62 -13.74
C PRO A 241 12.09 -15.90 -12.90
N ALA A 242 10.94 -16.06 -12.23
CA ALA A 242 10.64 -17.21 -11.37
C ALA A 242 10.38 -18.51 -12.16
N ALA A 243 10.23 -18.42 -13.48
CA ALA A 243 10.14 -19.60 -14.34
C ALA A 243 11.49 -20.33 -14.48
N PHE A 244 12.62 -19.70 -14.14
CA PHE A 244 13.95 -20.19 -14.54
C PHE A 244 15.06 -20.15 -13.48
N GLY A 245 14.82 -20.74 -12.30
CA GLY A 245 15.88 -21.24 -11.39
C GLY A 245 17.15 -20.37 -11.27
N ALA A 246 18.32 -20.99 -11.14
CA ALA A 246 19.58 -20.27 -10.87
C ALA A 246 20.09 -19.41 -12.05
N ALA A 247 19.66 -19.69 -13.29
CA ALA A 247 20.09 -18.95 -14.48
C ALA A 247 19.42 -17.57 -14.59
N ALA A 248 18.16 -17.44 -14.14
CA ALA A 248 17.45 -16.17 -14.12
C ALA A 248 17.91 -15.24 -12.97
N ALA A 249 18.54 -15.77 -11.91
CA ALA A 249 19.10 -14.97 -10.83
C ALA A 249 20.29 -14.08 -11.29
N ALA A 250 20.95 -14.45 -12.39
CA ALA A 250 22.00 -13.65 -13.02
C ALA A 250 21.45 -12.61 -14.01
N SER A 251 20.22 -12.80 -14.49
CA SER A 251 19.57 -11.85 -15.40
C SER A 251 18.80 -10.81 -14.58
N THR A 252 19.16 -9.55 -14.70
CA THR A 252 18.44 -8.40 -14.11
C THR A 252 17.09 -8.13 -14.81
N VAL A 253 16.39 -9.19 -15.23
CA VAL A 253 15.05 -9.12 -15.81
C VAL A 253 14.08 -8.90 -14.65
N TYR A 254 13.29 -7.84 -14.74
CA TYR A 254 12.91 -7.02 -13.58
C TYR A 254 11.49 -7.22 -13.05
N ILE A 255 11.37 -7.05 -11.73
CA ILE A 255 10.24 -6.39 -11.05
C ILE A 255 10.87 -5.30 -10.14
N PRO A 256 10.35 -4.06 -10.13
CA PRO A 256 10.84 -2.96 -9.30
C PRO A 256 10.97 -3.30 -7.81
N GLY A 257 12.12 -2.97 -7.21
CA GLY A 257 12.32 -2.98 -5.76
C GLY A 257 12.64 -4.34 -5.12
N HIS A 258 12.87 -5.39 -5.92
CA HIS A 258 13.20 -6.72 -5.39
C HIS A 258 14.47 -7.31 -6.01
N LYS A 259 15.50 -7.56 -5.18
CA LYS A 259 16.60 -8.46 -5.52
C LYS A 259 16.08 -9.90 -5.45
N PHE A 260 15.95 -10.56 -6.61
CA PHE A 260 15.61 -11.98 -6.65
C PHE A 260 16.84 -12.79 -6.26
N SER A 261 16.85 -13.34 -5.04
CA SER A 261 17.69 -14.50 -4.77
C SER A 261 17.01 -15.73 -5.36
N ALA A 262 17.76 -16.78 -5.71
CA ALA A 262 17.18 -18.06 -6.14
C ALA A 262 16.16 -18.64 -5.12
N GLU A 263 16.18 -18.10 -3.89
CA GLU A 263 15.34 -18.48 -2.76
C GLU A 263 14.15 -17.52 -2.52
N THR A 264 14.13 -16.33 -3.15
CA THR A 264 13.08 -15.31 -2.93
C THR A 264 11.88 -15.55 -3.85
N PHE A 265 10.76 -15.99 -3.27
CA PHE A 265 9.51 -16.27 -3.99
C PHE A 265 8.72 -14.99 -4.32
N HIS A 266 8.29 -14.82 -5.56
CA HIS A 266 7.28 -13.82 -5.94
C HIS A 266 5.86 -14.35 -5.65
N PRO A 267 4.88 -13.52 -5.23
CA PRO A 267 3.50 -13.94 -4.98
C PRO A 267 2.78 -14.57 -6.19
N ALA A 268 3.28 -14.39 -7.41
CA ALA A 268 2.77 -15.07 -8.61
C ALA A 268 3.40 -16.47 -8.84
N ALA A 269 4.51 -16.80 -8.17
CA ALA A 269 5.20 -18.09 -8.25
C ALA A 269 4.63 -19.14 -7.27
N VAL A 270 3.60 -18.78 -6.51
CA VAL A 270 2.89 -19.74 -5.69
C VAL A 270 2.05 -20.61 -6.62
N ALA A 271 2.57 -21.78 -6.99
CA ALA A 271 1.86 -22.79 -7.79
C ALA A 271 0.50 -23.21 -7.17
N ARG A 272 0.23 -22.83 -5.91
CA ARG A 272 -1.05 -23.04 -5.24
C ARG A 272 -1.28 -22.00 -4.14
N THR A 273 -2.27 -21.11 -4.30
CA THR A 273 -2.66 -20.13 -3.27
C THR A 273 -2.76 -20.82 -1.89
N PRO A 274 -2.09 -20.32 -0.83
CA PRO A 274 -2.12 -20.97 0.46
C PRO A 274 -3.56 -21.13 0.96
N ILE A 275 -3.87 -22.28 1.53
CA ILE A 275 -5.18 -22.57 2.11
C ILE A 275 -5.43 -21.54 3.22
N ALA A 276 -6.64 -20.98 3.25
CA ALA A 276 -6.96 -19.86 4.10
C ALA A 276 -6.91 -20.20 5.59
N ASP A 277 -6.45 -19.24 6.40
CA ASP A 277 -6.62 -19.29 7.86
C ASP A 277 -8.10 -19.51 8.20
N GLY A 278 -8.37 -20.50 9.05
CA GLY A 278 -9.69 -20.94 9.45
C GLY A 278 -10.36 -21.96 8.52
N ALA A 279 -9.74 -22.31 7.39
CA ALA A 279 -10.29 -23.33 6.50
C ALA A 279 -10.18 -24.74 7.12
N LYS A 280 -11.22 -25.55 6.90
CA LYS A 280 -11.21 -26.97 7.24
C LYS A 280 -10.40 -27.74 6.20
N VAL A 281 -9.45 -28.51 6.67
CA VAL A 281 -8.51 -29.29 5.87
C VAL A 281 -8.50 -30.72 6.34
N MET A 282 -8.16 -31.62 5.41
CA MET A 282 -7.84 -32.99 5.73
C MET A 282 -6.33 -33.18 5.65
N THR A 283 -5.83 -34.02 6.54
CA THR A 283 -4.42 -34.33 6.70
C THR A 283 -4.26 -35.84 6.87
N PRO A 284 -3.04 -36.40 6.73
CA PRO A 284 -2.80 -37.83 6.99
C PRO A 284 -3.19 -38.26 8.42
N PHE A 285 -3.29 -37.30 9.34
CA PHE A 285 -3.60 -37.51 10.75
C PHE A 285 -5.08 -37.24 11.09
N GLY A 286 -5.92 -36.97 10.09
CA GLY A 286 -7.35 -36.68 10.24
C GLY A 286 -7.74 -35.25 9.84
N ALA A 287 -8.98 -34.90 10.13
CA ALA A 287 -9.54 -33.57 9.87
C ALA A 287 -8.90 -32.52 10.80
N GLY A 288 -8.74 -31.30 10.31
CA GLY A 288 -8.20 -30.19 11.06
C GLY A 288 -8.63 -28.83 10.51
N THR A 289 -8.28 -27.77 11.23
CA THR A 289 -8.51 -26.39 10.83
C THR A 289 -7.18 -25.67 10.72
N VAL A 290 -6.90 -25.03 9.58
CA VAL A 290 -5.68 -24.22 9.42
C VAL A 290 -5.75 -23.03 10.36
N VAL A 291 -4.75 -22.87 11.23
CA VAL A 291 -4.61 -21.71 12.09
C VAL A 291 -3.84 -20.62 11.36
N THR A 292 -2.69 -20.96 10.80
CA THR A 292 -1.84 -20.04 10.03
C THR A 292 -0.89 -20.79 9.11
N PHE A 293 -0.50 -20.16 8.00
CA PHE A 293 0.59 -20.62 7.14
C PHE A 293 1.87 -19.84 7.48
N ARG A 294 2.93 -20.54 7.87
CA ARG A 294 4.22 -19.92 8.19
C ARG A 294 5.05 -19.80 6.93
N GLU A 295 5.10 -18.60 6.37
CA GLU A 295 5.80 -18.31 5.10
C GLU A 295 7.30 -18.63 5.15
N THR A 296 7.96 -18.39 6.29
CA THR A 296 9.41 -18.64 6.45
C THR A 296 9.79 -20.11 6.37
N THR A 297 8.94 -21.01 6.88
CA THR A 297 9.22 -22.46 6.95
C THR A 297 8.40 -23.28 5.95
N LYS A 298 7.47 -22.65 5.21
CA LYS A 298 6.52 -23.31 4.30
C LYS A 298 5.73 -24.45 4.96
N MET A 299 5.29 -24.22 6.21
CA MET A 299 4.53 -25.18 7.00
C MET A 299 3.16 -24.61 7.36
N TYR A 300 2.11 -25.43 7.27
CA TYR A 300 0.81 -25.15 7.84
C TYR A 300 0.80 -25.50 9.32
N VAL A 301 0.26 -24.59 10.12
CA VAL A 301 -0.11 -24.85 11.51
C VAL A 301 -1.57 -25.26 11.49
N VAL A 302 -1.85 -26.54 11.70
CA VAL A 302 -3.21 -27.11 11.64
C VAL A 302 -3.63 -27.53 13.05
N LEU A 303 -4.77 -27.03 13.50
CA LEU A 303 -5.42 -27.52 14.71
C LEU A 303 -6.25 -28.76 14.36
N MET A 304 -5.82 -29.92 14.85
CA MET A 304 -6.49 -31.20 14.57
C MET A 304 -7.86 -31.29 15.27
N GLU A 305 -8.84 -31.87 14.60
CA GLU A 305 -10.11 -32.25 15.23
C GLU A 305 -9.89 -33.41 16.21
N ALA A 306 -10.68 -33.45 17.28
CA ALA A 306 -10.54 -34.48 18.29
C ALA A 306 -10.96 -35.84 17.71
N SER A 307 -10.13 -36.86 17.90
CA SER A 307 -10.49 -38.24 17.57
C SER A 307 -11.75 -38.66 18.36
N PRO A 308 -12.59 -39.57 17.82
CA PRO A 308 -13.78 -40.05 18.51
C PRO A 308 -13.43 -40.57 19.91
N GLY A 309 -13.89 -39.87 20.96
CA GLY A 309 -13.60 -40.18 22.37
C GLY A 309 -12.84 -39.10 23.17
N MET A 310 -12.27 -38.08 22.52
CA MET A 310 -11.62 -36.94 23.22
C MET A 310 -12.56 -35.73 23.34
N THR A 311 -12.74 -35.23 24.57
CA THR A 311 -13.64 -34.11 24.90
C THR A 311 -13.03 -32.72 24.71
N LYS A 312 -11.70 -32.60 24.51
CA LYS A 312 -11.02 -31.32 24.26
C LYS A 312 -10.07 -31.38 23.06
N ARG A 313 -10.05 -30.28 22.29
CA ARG A 313 -9.24 -30.05 21.08
C ARG A 313 -7.86 -29.56 21.46
N THR A 314 -6.79 -30.32 21.25
CA THR A 314 -5.47 -29.87 21.76
C THR A 314 -4.23 -30.32 20.96
N THR A 315 -4.33 -30.79 19.72
CA THR A 315 -3.11 -31.10 18.95
C THR A 315 -2.95 -30.13 17.79
N THR A 316 -1.96 -29.25 17.92
CA THR A 316 -1.48 -28.39 16.82
C THR A 316 -0.40 -29.15 16.06
N ALA A 317 -0.66 -29.47 14.79
CA ALA A 317 0.28 -30.13 13.89
C ALA A 317 0.97 -29.11 12.97
N TYR A 318 2.28 -29.26 12.79
CA TYR A 318 3.06 -28.50 11.82
C TYR A 318 3.27 -29.38 10.59
N LEU A 319 2.52 -29.11 9.52
CA LEU A 319 2.43 -29.97 8.35
C LEU A 319 2.98 -29.27 7.11
N ARG A 320 3.67 -30.03 6.27
CA ARG A 320 4.15 -29.55 4.97
C ARG A 320 2.97 -29.30 4.02
N THR A 321 3.19 -28.51 2.99
CA THR A 321 2.16 -28.13 1.99
C THR A 321 1.59 -29.32 1.21
N ASP A 322 2.36 -30.39 1.04
CA ASP A 322 1.97 -31.66 0.42
C ASP A 322 1.01 -32.49 1.29
N SER A 323 1.01 -32.23 2.60
CA SER A 323 0.34 -33.03 3.63
C SER A 323 -0.98 -32.39 4.10
N VAL A 324 -1.42 -31.32 3.43
CA VAL A 324 -2.65 -30.59 3.74
C VAL A 324 -3.45 -30.40 2.46
N TRP A 325 -4.65 -30.97 2.44
CA TRP A 325 -5.59 -30.81 1.34
C TRP A 325 -6.92 -30.24 1.85
N ASP A 326 -7.66 -29.58 0.96
CA ASP A 326 -9.00 -29.08 1.29
C ASP A 326 -9.88 -30.24 1.76
N ALA A 327 -10.69 -30.02 2.78
CA ALA A 327 -11.63 -31.04 3.22
C ALA A 327 -12.60 -31.39 2.07
N PRO A 328 -12.90 -32.69 1.85
CA PRO A 328 -13.83 -33.11 0.82
C PRO A 328 -15.19 -32.46 1.05
N GLU A 329 -15.84 -32.07 -0.03
CA GLU A 329 -17.12 -31.35 0.05
C GLU A 329 -18.17 -32.24 0.75
N PRO A 330 -18.96 -31.68 1.68
CA PRO A 330 -20.02 -32.45 2.33
C PRO A 330 -20.98 -33.00 1.27
N PRO A 331 -21.41 -34.26 1.38
CA PRO A 331 -22.23 -34.89 0.36
C PRO A 331 -23.51 -34.09 0.13
N ARG A 332 -23.90 -33.97 -1.14
CA ARG A 332 -25.10 -33.26 -1.60
C ARG A 332 -26.37 -33.77 -0.89
N PHE A 333 -26.40 -35.05 -0.55
CA PHE A 333 -27.49 -35.72 0.14
C PHE A 333 -27.17 -35.85 1.64
N ARG A 334 -27.48 -34.80 2.40
CA ARG A 334 -27.39 -34.82 3.86
C ARG A 334 -28.68 -35.42 4.46
N PRO A 335 -28.62 -36.00 5.67
CA PRO A 335 -29.82 -36.40 6.39
C PRO A 335 -30.81 -35.23 6.51
N ASP A 336 -32.10 -35.54 6.35
CA ASP A 336 -33.26 -34.66 6.42
C ASP A 336 -33.38 -33.58 5.33
N VAL A 337 -32.57 -33.66 4.27
CA VAL A 337 -32.72 -32.78 3.08
C VAL A 337 -33.94 -33.19 2.26
N ALA A 338 -34.82 -32.23 1.97
CA ALA A 338 -35.97 -32.44 1.09
C ALA A 338 -35.53 -32.71 -0.35
N VAL A 339 -36.05 -33.78 -0.93
CA VAL A 339 -35.75 -34.22 -2.28
C VAL A 339 -37.04 -34.52 -3.05
N VAL A 340 -37.00 -34.24 -4.34
CA VAL A 340 -38.01 -34.63 -5.31
C VAL A 340 -37.52 -35.88 -6.01
N THR A 341 -38.34 -36.93 -5.96
CA THR A 341 -38.12 -38.19 -6.66
C THR A 341 -39.23 -38.39 -7.71
N PRO A 342 -39.06 -39.27 -8.71
CA PRO A 342 -40.11 -39.68 -9.64
C PRO A 342 -41.42 -40.13 -8.97
N TYR A 343 -41.35 -40.57 -7.71
CA TYR A 343 -42.49 -41.07 -6.94
C TYR A 343 -43.07 -40.02 -5.97
N GLY A 344 -42.61 -38.78 -6.05
CA GLY A 344 -43.06 -37.66 -5.21
C GLY A 344 -41.99 -37.13 -4.26
N LYS A 345 -42.42 -36.28 -3.32
CA LYS A 345 -41.53 -35.64 -2.35
C LYS A 345 -41.09 -36.62 -1.26
N GLY A 346 -39.84 -36.49 -0.83
CA GLY A 346 -39.29 -37.25 0.29
C GLY A 346 -38.16 -36.50 0.99
N ALA A 347 -37.62 -37.10 2.06
CA ALA A 347 -36.48 -36.57 2.79
C ALA A 347 -35.34 -37.60 2.80
N VAL A 348 -34.11 -37.16 2.58
CA VAL A 348 -32.93 -38.05 2.62
C VAL A 348 -32.75 -38.56 4.05
N VAL A 349 -32.60 -39.87 4.23
CA VAL A 349 -32.28 -40.49 5.52
C VAL A 349 -30.78 -40.66 5.65
N THR A 350 -30.16 -41.28 4.63
CA THR A 350 -28.70 -41.48 4.57
C THR A 350 -28.26 -41.54 3.11
N PHE A 351 -26.99 -41.24 2.88
CA PHE A 351 -26.32 -41.47 1.61
C PHE A 351 -25.24 -42.53 1.81
N ARG A 352 -25.34 -43.63 1.04
CA ARG A 352 -24.32 -44.68 1.03
C ARG A 352 -23.33 -44.36 -0.08
N SER A 353 -22.15 -43.88 0.29
CA SER A 353 -21.11 -43.45 -0.65
C SER A 353 -20.50 -44.60 -1.46
N GLU A 354 -20.53 -45.82 -0.94
CA GLU A 354 -19.96 -47.01 -1.60
C GLU A 354 -20.69 -47.34 -2.91
N ASP A 355 -22.03 -47.37 -2.87
CA ASP A 355 -22.87 -47.75 -4.01
C ASP A 355 -23.59 -46.57 -4.67
N LYS A 356 -23.35 -45.34 -4.19
CA LYS A 356 -24.03 -44.10 -4.62
C LYS A 356 -25.56 -44.18 -4.52
N VAL A 357 -26.06 -44.87 -3.49
CA VAL A 357 -27.50 -45.01 -3.21
C VAL A 357 -27.94 -43.99 -2.18
N VAL A 358 -28.96 -43.21 -2.54
CA VAL A 358 -29.64 -42.27 -1.65
C VAL A 358 -30.85 -42.98 -1.04
N VAL A 359 -30.87 -43.05 0.29
CA VAL A 359 -32.02 -43.58 1.03
C VAL A 359 -32.97 -42.42 1.29
N VAL A 360 -34.18 -42.46 0.74
CA VAL A 360 -35.18 -41.39 0.83
C VAL A 360 -36.41 -41.89 1.58
N ARG A 361 -36.84 -41.17 2.62
CA ARG A 361 -38.12 -41.38 3.29
C ARG A 361 -39.20 -40.63 2.54
N ALA A 362 -40.06 -41.35 1.84
CA ALA A 362 -41.28 -40.83 1.22
C ALA A 362 -42.50 -41.09 2.11
N ALA A 363 -43.65 -40.49 1.78
CA ALA A 363 -44.89 -40.65 2.55
C ALA A 363 -45.38 -42.11 2.64
N PHE A 364 -45.02 -42.95 1.65
CA PHE A 364 -45.48 -44.33 1.53
C PHE A 364 -44.39 -45.37 1.86
N GLY A 365 -43.17 -44.95 2.20
CA GLY A 365 -42.09 -45.90 2.54
C GLY A 365 -40.67 -45.34 2.44
N THR A 366 -39.68 -46.21 2.67
CA THR A 366 -38.25 -45.89 2.48
C THR A 366 -37.81 -46.38 1.12
N LEU A 367 -37.36 -45.46 0.27
CA LEU A 367 -36.89 -45.70 -1.08
C LEU A 367 -35.37 -45.76 -1.12
N TYR A 368 -34.83 -46.67 -1.92
CA TYR A 368 -33.39 -46.77 -2.23
C TYR A 368 -33.23 -46.37 -3.69
N MET A 369 -32.68 -45.18 -3.94
CA MET A 369 -32.63 -44.59 -5.28
C MET A 369 -31.21 -44.25 -5.68
N GLN A 370 -30.93 -44.27 -6.99
CA GLN A 370 -29.66 -43.78 -7.51
C GLN A 370 -29.64 -42.25 -7.48
N GLU A 371 -28.44 -41.67 -7.30
CA GLU A 371 -28.23 -40.21 -7.27
C GLU A 371 -28.87 -39.46 -8.46
N LYS A 372 -28.87 -40.05 -9.65
CA LYS A 372 -29.43 -39.43 -10.88
C LYS A 372 -30.94 -39.21 -10.83
N ASP A 373 -31.65 -40.02 -10.04
CA ASP A 373 -33.11 -40.04 -9.96
C ASP A 373 -33.63 -39.22 -8.77
N VAL A 374 -32.73 -38.57 -8.02
CA VAL A 374 -33.06 -37.78 -6.83
C VAL A 374 -32.63 -36.34 -7.04
N VAL A 375 -33.60 -35.44 -7.18
CA VAL A 375 -33.36 -34.01 -7.32
C VAL A 375 -33.52 -33.36 -5.95
N VAL A 376 -32.48 -32.69 -5.46
CA VAL A 376 -32.57 -31.91 -4.21
C VAL A 376 -33.45 -30.69 -4.46
N GLU A 377 -34.53 -30.55 -3.67
CA GLU A 377 -35.36 -29.34 -3.70
C GLU A 377 -34.50 -28.16 -3.25
N ALA A 378 -34.59 -27.01 -3.93
CA ALA A 378 -33.74 -25.86 -3.65
C ALA A 378 -33.75 -25.56 -2.14
N LEU A 379 -32.61 -25.80 -1.48
CA LEU A 379 -32.55 -25.70 -0.03
C LEU A 379 -32.92 -24.27 0.39
N GLY A 380 -33.79 -24.13 1.39
CA GLY A 380 -34.09 -22.81 1.94
C GLY A 380 -32.80 -22.16 2.50
N PRO A 381 -32.72 -20.82 2.56
CA PRO A 381 -31.54 -20.10 3.06
C PRO A 381 -31.05 -20.58 4.43
N LYS A 382 -31.93 -21.16 5.27
CA LYS A 382 -31.61 -21.67 6.61
C LYS A 382 -30.98 -23.07 6.62
N THR A 383 -31.23 -23.91 5.62
CA THR A 383 -30.74 -25.31 5.59
C THR A 383 -29.46 -25.49 4.79
N MET A 384 -29.08 -24.51 3.96
CA MET A 384 -27.81 -24.47 3.25
C MET A 384 -26.60 -24.31 4.19
N SER A 385 -25.45 -24.87 3.85
CA SER A 385 -24.17 -24.54 4.50
C SER A 385 -23.67 -23.15 4.11
N ASN A 386 -22.73 -22.58 4.85
CA ASN A 386 -22.13 -21.28 4.51
C ASN A 386 -21.54 -21.25 3.09
N ARG A 387 -20.84 -22.31 2.68
CA ARG A 387 -20.24 -22.41 1.35
C ARG A 387 -21.30 -22.48 0.24
N GLU A 388 -22.38 -23.24 0.46
CA GLU A 388 -23.53 -23.30 -0.47
C GLU A 388 -24.27 -21.97 -0.56
N ARG A 389 -24.51 -21.29 0.58
CA ARG A 389 -25.12 -19.95 0.61
C ARG A 389 -24.31 -18.94 -0.18
N ILE A 390 -22.98 -18.94 -0.01
CA ILE A 390 -22.09 -18.03 -0.73
C ILE A 390 -22.10 -18.35 -2.23
N ALA A 391 -22.05 -19.63 -2.60
CA ALA A 391 -22.11 -20.04 -4.00
C ALA A 391 -23.43 -19.63 -4.66
N ALA A 392 -24.56 -19.91 -4.00
CA ALA A 392 -25.89 -19.50 -4.46
C ALA A 392 -26.01 -17.97 -4.58
N ALA A 393 -25.46 -17.23 -3.61
CA ALA A 393 -25.45 -15.76 -3.66
C ALA A 393 -24.65 -15.22 -4.84
N VAL A 394 -23.49 -15.83 -5.15
CA VAL A 394 -22.65 -15.44 -6.29
C VAL A 394 -23.35 -15.76 -7.60
N GLU A 395 -24.02 -16.91 -7.70
CA GLU A 395 -24.82 -17.31 -8.86
C GLU A 395 -25.99 -16.35 -9.09
N SER A 396 -26.80 -16.06 -8.07
CA SER A 396 -27.89 -15.09 -8.14
C SER A 396 -27.39 -13.69 -8.52
N SER A 397 -26.25 -13.26 -7.98
CA SER A 397 -25.61 -11.99 -8.37
C SER A 397 -25.18 -11.99 -9.85
N GLY A 398 -24.65 -13.11 -10.33
CA GLY A 398 -24.31 -13.34 -11.74
C GLY A 398 -25.53 -13.26 -12.66
N ALA A 399 -26.61 -13.97 -12.31
CA ALA A 399 -27.87 -13.93 -13.04
C ALA A 399 -28.46 -12.52 -13.12
N GLY A 400 -28.41 -11.76 -12.01
CA GLY A 400 -28.82 -10.35 -11.98
C GLY A 400 -28.01 -9.46 -12.92
N ASN A 401 -26.71 -9.70 -13.07
CA ASN A 401 -25.87 -8.96 -14.01
C ASN A 401 -26.27 -9.22 -15.47
N GLU A 402 -26.63 -10.47 -15.81
CA GLU A 402 -27.09 -10.82 -17.15
C GLU A 402 -28.46 -10.21 -17.47
N LEU A 403 -29.39 -10.22 -16.51
CA LEU A 403 -30.70 -9.57 -16.65
C LEU A 403 -30.56 -8.05 -16.79
N PHE A 404 -29.63 -7.43 -16.04
CA PHE A 404 -29.35 -6.01 -16.17
C PHE A 404 -28.82 -5.64 -17.57
N LYS A 405 -27.94 -6.46 -18.14
CA LYS A 405 -27.46 -6.27 -19.53
C LYS A 405 -28.58 -6.41 -20.56
N LYS A 406 -29.51 -7.33 -20.33
CA LYS A 406 -30.70 -7.55 -21.18
C LYS A 406 -31.78 -6.46 -21.01
N GLY A 407 -31.61 -5.53 -20.07
CA GLY A 407 -32.58 -4.46 -19.80
C GLY A 407 -33.74 -4.87 -18.87
N GLY A 408 -33.75 -6.10 -18.36
CA GLY A 408 -34.72 -6.60 -17.37
C GLY A 408 -34.42 -6.07 -15.97
N LEU A 409 -34.72 -4.79 -15.71
CA LEU A 409 -34.31 -4.11 -14.49
C LEU A 409 -35.03 -4.65 -13.24
N ALA A 410 -36.33 -4.95 -13.32
CA ALA A 410 -37.11 -5.48 -12.19
C ALA A 410 -36.64 -6.88 -11.79
N ASP A 411 -36.48 -7.79 -12.76
CA ASP A 411 -35.98 -9.15 -12.52
C ASP A 411 -34.55 -9.14 -11.98
N ALA A 412 -33.71 -8.21 -12.48
CA ALA A 412 -32.36 -8.03 -11.95
C ALA A 412 -32.37 -7.61 -10.47
N ILE A 413 -33.28 -6.72 -10.08
CA ILE A 413 -33.46 -6.29 -8.68
C ILE A 413 -33.83 -7.49 -7.80
N GLU A 414 -34.79 -8.32 -8.23
CA GLU A 414 -35.19 -9.51 -7.50
C GLU A 414 -34.00 -10.44 -7.26
N LYS A 415 -33.18 -10.70 -8.30
CA LYS A 415 -31.98 -11.54 -8.18
C LYS A 415 -30.89 -10.96 -7.29
N TYR A 416 -30.70 -9.64 -7.27
CA TYR A 416 -29.77 -9.02 -6.32
C TYR A 416 -30.28 -9.09 -4.87
N LEU A 417 -31.60 -8.94 -4.65
CA LEU A 417 -32.19 -9.08 -3.33
C LEU A 417 -32.11 -10.53 -2.83
N GLU A 418 -32.39 -11.50 -3.70
CA GLU A 418 -32.23 -12.93 -3.42
C GLU A 418 -30.77 -13.25 -2.98
N SER A 419 -29.79 -12.72 -3.72
CA SER A 419 -28.36 -12.83 -3.36
C SER A 419 -28.08 -12.29 -1.95
N LEU A 420 -28.60 -11.10 -1.62
CA LEU A 420 -28.42 -10.49 -0.28
C LEU A 420 -29.07 -11.31 0.84
N VAL A 421 -30.24 -11.92 0.57
CA VAL A 421 -30.91 -12.81 1.55
C VAL A 421 -30.02 -14.01 1.89
N PHE A 422 -29.40 -14.64 0.90
CA PHE A 422 -28.46 -15.74 1.16
C PHE A 422 -27.25 -15.29 1.98
N LEU A 423 -26.67 -14.14 1.65
CA LEU A 423 -25.49 -13.60 2.34
C LEU A 423 -25.78 -13.23 3.81
N ASN A 424 -26.97 -12.71 4.11
CA ASN A 424 -27.37 -12.34 5.47
C ASN A 424 -27.54 -13.56 6.40
N HIS A 425 -27.78 -14.75 5.83
CA HIS A 425 -27.89 -16.01 6.57
C HIS A 425 -26.56 -16.76 6.69
N VAL A 426 -25.45 -16.21 6.19
CA VAL A 426 -24.11 -16.79 6.39
C VAL A 426 -23.69 -16.57 7.84
N ASP A 427 -23.41 -17.67 8.54
CA ASP A 427 -22.90 -17.63 9.90
C ASP A 427 -21.46 -17.09 9.90
N GLN A 428 -21.31 -15.86 10.38
CA GLN A 428 -20.02 -15.16 10.39
C GLN A 428 -19.04 -15.72 11.43
N ASP A 429 -19.49 -16.48 12.43
CA ASP A 429 -18.61 -17.02 13.48
C ASP A 429 -17.87 -18.29 13.01
N SER A 430 -18.50 -19.04 12.11
CA SER A 430 -17.92 -20.24 11.49
C SER A 430 -17.26 -19.97 10.12
N ALA A 431 -17.53 -18.82 9.49
CA ALA A 431 -16.97 -18.46 8.20
C ALA A 431 -15.46 -18.13 8.25
N SER A 432 -14.71 -18.66 7.29
CA SER A 432 -13.29 -18.35 7.08
C SER A 432 -13.10 -16.89 6.62
N HIS A 433 -11.88 -16.36 6.74
CA HIS A 433 -11.59 -14.99 6.25
C HIS A 433 -11.77 -14.86 4.73
N LYS A 434 -11.53 -15.93 3.98
CA LYS A 434 -11.82 -16.00 2.54
C LYS A 434 -13.31 -15.88 2.26
N GLU A 435 -14.13 -16.68 2.94
CA GLU A 435 -15.59 -16.64 2.79
C GLU A 435 -16.15 -15.26 3.17
N LYS A 436 -15.69 -14.68 4.28
CA LYS A 436 -16.05 -13.31 4.70
C LYS A 436 -15.69 -12.26 3.66
N ALA A 437 -14.52 -12.36 3.04
CA ALA A 437 -14.11 -11.48 1.96
C ALA A 437 -15.04 -11.61 0.74
N THR A 438 -15.39 -12.84 0.35
CA THR A 438 -16.35 -13.10 -0.75
C THR A 438 -17.74 -12.57 -0.43
N VAL A 439 -18.21 -12.75 0.81
CA VAL A 439 -19.52 -12.23 1.28
C VAL A 439 -19.56 -10.71 1.15
N LEU A 440 -18.59 -9.99 1.75
CA LEU A 440 -18.54 -8.53 1.69
C LEU A 440 -18.39 -8.01 0.26
N GLN A 441 -17.53 -8.63 -0.55
CA GLN A 441 -17.39 -8.31 -1.96
C GLN A 441 -18.72 -8.42 -2.70
N THR A 442 -19.44 -9.53 -2.50
CA THR A 442 -20.71 -9.78 -3.19
C THR A 442 -21.79 -8.82 -2.71
N MET A 443 -21.87 -8.55 -1.40
CA MET A 443 -22.82 -7.56 -0.84
C MET A 443 -22.60 -6.17 -1.42
N ILE A 444 -21.35 -5.69 -1.48
CA ILE A 444 -21.03 -4.36 -2.05
C ILE A 444 -21.46 -4.30 -3.52
N ARG A 445 -21.13 -5.33 -4.32
CA ARG A 445 -21.53 -5.40 -5.73
C ARG A 445 -23.04 -5.40 -5.91
N CYS A 446 -23.76 -6.20 -5.12
CA CYS A 446 -25.22 -6.26 -5.17
C CYS A 446 -25.85 -4.91 -4.80
N HIS A 447 -25.41 -4.25 -3.72
CA HIS A 447 -25.94 -2.93 -3.34
C HIS A 447 -25.63 -1.83 -4.36
N LEU A 448 -24.42 -1.83 -4.94
CA LEU A 448 -24.07 -0.91 -6.01
C LEU A 448 -24.99 -1.12 -7.22
N ASN A 449 -25.13 -2.36 -7.69
CA ASN A 449 -25.95 -2.68 -8.86
C ASN A 449 -27.44 -2.41 -8.61
N LEU A 450 -27.93 -2.72 -7.41
CA LEU A 450 -29.29 -2.40 -6.97
C LEU A 450 -29.55 -0.89 -7.04
N GLY A 451 -28.61 -0.07 -6.56
CA GLY A 451 -28.68 1.39 -6.69
C GLY A 451 -28.74 1.86 -8.15
N ALA A 452 -27.99 1.22 -9.06
CA ALA A 452 -28.05 1.54 -10.48
C ALA A 452 -29.38 1.15 -11.14
N CYS A 453 -29.96 -0.01 -10.79
CA CYS A 453 -31.25 -0.44 -11.32
C CYS A 453 -32.37 0.49 -10.85
N LYS A 454 -32.41 0.79 -9.55
CA LYS A 454 -33.43 1.63 -8.94
C LYS A 454 -33.39 3.07 -9.43
N LEU A 455 -32.19 3.63 -9.65
CA LEU A 455 -32.05 4.94 -10.31
C LEU A 455 -32.67 4.96 -11.72
N LYS A 456 -32.51 3.87 -12.48
CA LYS A 456 -33.10 3.76 -13.82
C LYS A 456 -34.63 3.59 -13.81
N LEU A 457 -35.19 3.02 -12.73
CA LEU A 457 -36.64 2.86 -12.54
C LEU A 457 -37.32 4.09 -11.93
N GLY A 458 -36.54 5.07 -11.44
CA GLY A 458 -37.08 6.26 -10.76
C GLY A 458 -37.35 6.06 -9.27
N ASP A 459 -36.96 4.92 -8.69
CA ASP A 459 -37.13 4.60 -7.28
C ASP A 459 -36.00 5.22 -6.44
N TYR A 460 -35.99 6.55 -6.32
CA TYR A 460 -34.86 7.30 -5.76
C TYR A 460 -34.61 7.04 -4.27
N SER A 461 -35.65 6.91 -3.44
CA SER A 461 -35.53 6.58 -2.01
C SER A 461 -34.83 5.23 -1.78
N ASP A 462 -35.22 4.28 -2.61
CA ASP A 462 -34.79 2.91 -2.58
C ASP A 462 -33.36 2.76 -3.13
N ALA A 463 -32.99 3.58 -4.13
CA ALA A 463 -31.63 3.73 -4.61
C ALA A 463 -30.70 4.38 -3.57
N TRP A 464 -31.19 5.40 -2.85
CA TRP A 464 -30.45 6.04 -1.76
C TRP A 464 -30.11 5.04 -0.65
N THR A 465 -31.10 4.23 -0.25
CA THR A 465 -30.91 3.20 0.79
C THR A 465 -29.86 2.18 0.37
N ALA A 466 -29.93 1.67 -0.87
CA ALA A 466 -28.96 0.72 -1.40
C ALA A 466 -27.53 1.30 -1.43
N CYS A 467 -27.38 2.55 -1.86
CA CYS A 467 -26.07 3.20 -1.90
C CYS A 467 -25.51 3.49 -0.51
N THR A 468 -26.37 3.86 0.45
CA THR A 468 -25.97 4.06 1.85
C THR A 468 -25.51 2.74 2.48
N ASN A 469 -26.21 1.63 2.25
CA ASN A 469 -25.78 0.31 2.72
C ASN A 469 -24.41 -0.09 2.15
N ALA A 470 -24.16 0.14 0.85
CA ALA A 470 -22.83 -0.06 0.27
C ALA A 470 -21.75 0.78 0.96
N LEU A 471 -22.03 2.06 1.21
CA LEU A 471 -21.11 2.98 1.87
C LEU A 471 -20.81 2.58 3.32
N SER A 472 -21.80 2.07 4.05
CA SER A 472 -21.60 1.55 5.41
C SER A 472 -20.61 0.39 5.41
N ILE A 473 -20.75 -0.60 4.50
CA ILE A 473 -19.80 -1.72 4.41
C ILE A 473 -18.39 -1.21 4.05
N LEU A 474 -18.31 -0.29 3.07
CA LEU A 474 -17.04 0.29 2.62
C LEU A 474 -16.35 1.11 3.71
N ALA A 475 -17.11 1.80 4.57
CA ALA A 475 -16.57 2.53 5.71
C ALA A 475 -15.91 1.57 6.71
N VAL A 476 -16.59 0.47 7.08
CA VAL A 476 -16.01 -0.53 8.01
C VAL A 476 -14.75 -1.18 7.43
N LEU A 477 -14.70 -1.40 6.10
CA LEU A 477 -13.50 -1.88 5.42
C LEU A 477 -12.36 -0.85 5.37
N SER A 478 -12.69 0.45 5.31
CA SER A 478 -11.72 1.53 5.37
C SER A 478 -11.08 1.65 6.76
N ASP A 479 -11.89 1.49 7.81
CA ASP A 479 -11.41 1.52 9.20
C ASP A 479 -10.50 0.31 9.49
N ASN A 480 -10.75 -0.82 8.83
CA ASN A 480 -9.99 -2.06 8.98
C ASN A 480 -9.08 -2.37 7.78
N ARG A 481 -8.36 -1.36 7.26
CA ARG A 481 -7.51 -1.50 6.06
C ARG A 481 -6.43 -2.60 6.15
N ARG A 482 -5.93 -2.87 7.36
CA ARG A 482 -4.91 -3.90 7.64
C ARG A 482 -5.51 -5.20 8.22
N GLY A 483 -6.82 -5.40 8.05
CA GLY A 483 -7.49 -6.62 8.53
C GLY A 483 -7.23 -7.82 7.61
N LYS A 484 -7.25 -9.04 8.18
CA LYS A 484 -7.12 -10.30 7.41
C LYS A 484 -8.11 -10.39 6.25
N VAL A 485 -9.33 -9.86 6.42
CA VAL A 485 -10.36 -9.86 5.37
C VAL A 485 -9.97 -8.92 4.22
N ALA A 486 -9.38 -7.76 4.51
CA ALA A 486 -8.90 -6.83 3.48
C ALA A 486 -7.71 -7.44 2.70
N GLU A 487 -6.81 -8.15 3.37
CA GLU A 487 -5.73 -8.91 2.71
C GLU A 487 -6.30 -10.01 1.79
N TRP A 488 -7.32 -10.74 2.26
CA TRP A 488 -8.02 -11.74 1.44
C TRP A 488 -8.72 -11.10 0.24
N MET A 489 -9.28 -9.90 0.37
CA MET A 489 -9.83 -9.17 -0.77
C MET A 489 -8.75 -8.87 -1.82
N GLY A 490 -7.56 -8.47 -1.39
CA GLY A 490 -6.40 -8.30 -2.29
C GLY A 490 -6.01 -9.60 -3.01
N ARG A 491 -5.95 -10.72 -2.27
CA ARG A 491 -5.67 -12.06 -2.84
C ARG A 491 -6.73 -12.55 -3.82
N LEU A 492 -7.98 -12.11 -3.68
CA LEU A 492 -9.06 -12.37 -4.63
C LEU A 492 -8.98 -11.52 -5.91
N GLY A 493 -7.89 -10.76 -6.10
CA GLY A 493 -7.64 -9.95 -7.29
C GLY A 493 -8.25 -8.55 -7.25
N MET A 494 -8.74 -8.09 -6.09
CA MET A 494 -9.25 -6.72 -5.95
C MET A 494 -8.13 -5.75 -5.62
N SER A 495 -7.99 -4.69 -6.42
CA SER A 495 -7.03 -3.63 -6.13
C SER A 495 -7.50 -2.75 -4.97
N GLU A 496 -6.57 -2.18 -4.20
CA GLU A 496 -6.91 -1.20 -3.16
C GLU A 496 -7.62 0.03 -3.74
N SER A 497 -7.26 0.43 -4.97
CA SER A 497 -7.92 1.52 -5.69
C SER A 497 -9.41 1.21 -5.93
N LEU A 498 -9.74 -0.03 -6.29
CA LEU A 498 -11.13 -0.44 -6.52
C LEU A 498 -11.95 -0.34 -5.23
N ILE A 499 -11.42 -0.86 -4.12
CA ILE A 499 -12.12 -0.94 -2.83
C ILE A 499 -12.25 0.44 -2.18
N TYR A 500 -11.19 1.24 -2.19
CA TYR A 500 -11.11 2.49 -1.40
C TYR A 500 -11.33 3.77 -2.21
N ALA A 501 -11.27 3.73 -3.54
CA ALA A 501 -11.53 4.89 -4.39
C ALA A 501 -12.75 4.67 -5.30
N GLU A 502 -12.74 3.63 -6.15
CA GLU A 502 -13.79 3.46 -7.16
C GLU A 502 -15.16 3.09 -6.59
N TRP A 503 -15.25 2.08 -5.74
CA TRP A 503 -16.55 1.67 -5.15
C TRP A 503 -17.19 2.76 -4.30
N PRO A 504 -16.45 3.44 -3.38
CA PRO A 504 -17.04 4.52 -2.60
C PRO A 504 -17.38 5.75 -3.44
N SER A 505 -16.65 6.01 -4.54
CA SER A 505 -16.99 7.07 -5.50
C SER A 505 -18.27 6.72 -6.27
N LYS A 506 -18.39 5.50 -6.82
CA LYS A 506 -19.59 5.02 -7.53
C LYS A 506 -20.83 5.05 -6.64
N ALA A 507 -20.73 4.62 -5.37
CA ALA A 507 -21.83 4.66 -4.43
C ALA A 507 -22.29 6.10 -4.13
N ARG A 508 -21.36 7.02 -3.86
CA ARG A 508 -21.67 8.44 -3.60
C ARG A 508 -22.26 9.14 -4.81
N PHE A 509 -21.73 8.89 -6.01
CA PHE A 509 -22.26 9.46 -7.24
C PHE A 509 -23.72 9.02 -7.48
N ARG A 510 -24.02 7.73 -7.30
CA ARG A 510 -25.38 7.19 -7.42
C ARG A 510 -26.30 7.75 -6.34
N ARG A 511 -25.83 7.84 -5.09
CA ARG A 511 -26.60 8.43 -3.98
C ARG A 511 -26.90 9.92 -4.21
N ALA A 512 -25.93 10.69 -4.69
CA ALA A 512 -26.10 12.09 -5.06
C ALA A 512 -27.13 12.25 -6.19
N THR A 513 -27.11 11.37 -7.20
CA THR A 513 -28.09 11.37 -8.28
C THR A 513 -29.51 11.14 -7.76
N ALA A 514 -29.68 10.22 -6.81
CA ALA A 514 -30.96 10.00 -6.15
C ALA A 514 -31.38 11.23 -5.31
N LEU A 515 -30.47 11.83 -4.54
CA LEU A 515 -30.72 13.02 -3.72
C LEU A 515 -31.16 14.22 -4.56
N ILE A 516 -30.52 14.44 -5.71
CA ILE A 516 -30.90 15.47 -6.68
C ILE A 516 -32.34 15.26 -7.15
N ALA A 517 -32.70 14.02 -7.50
CA ALA A 517 -34.06 13.70 -7.94
C ALA A 517 -35.09 13.84 -6.81
N MET A 518 -34.66 13.70 -5.55
CA MET A 518 -35.48 13.94 -4.35
C MET A 518 -35.49 15.42 -3.90
N GLY A 519 -34.77 16.32 -4.59
CA GLY A 519 -34.70 17.75 -4.26
C GLY A 519 -33.72 18.12 -3.14
N ASN A 520 -32.89 17.18 -2.66
CA ASN A 520 -31.89 17.44 -1.62
C ASN A 520 -30.50 17.72 -2.22
N ASP A 521 -30.36 18.91 -2.81
CA ASP A 521 -29.12 19.33 -3.48
C ASP A 521 -27.95 19.57 -2.50
N ALA A 522 -28.23 19.88 -1.23
CA ALA A 522 -27.22 20.15 -0.21
C ALA A 522 -26.40 18.89 0.14
N GLU A 523 -27.07 17.78 0.45
CA GLU A 523 -26.41 16.48 0.70
C GLU A 523 -25.77 15.94 -0.58
N ALA A 524 -26.43 16.11 -1.73
CA ALA A 524 -25.87 15.69 -3.02
C ALA A 524 -24.52 16.35 -3.31
N LYS A 525 -24.37 17.65 -3.00
CA LYS A 525 -23.09 18.36 -3.15
C LYS A 525 -22.00 17.76 -2.28
N GLN A 526 -22.31 17.40 -1.03
CA GLN A 526 -21.33 16.80 -0.13
C GLN A 526 -20.83 15.45 -0.66
N ASP A 527 -21.74 14.61 -1.15
CA ASP A 527 -21.39 13.33 -1.75
C ASP A 527 -20.52 13.47 -2.99
N LEU A 528 -20.85 14.43 -3.86
CA LEU A 528 -20.09 14.69 -5.09
C LEU A 528 -18.70 15.28 -4.81
N LEU A 529 -18.55 16.12 -3.79
CA LEU A 529 -17.23 16.63 -3.36
C LEU A 529 -16.30 15.48 -2.95
N VAL A 530 -16.81 14.53 -2.16
CA VAL A 530 -16.01 13.37 -1.76
C VAL A 530 -15.75 12.46 -2.96
N ALA A 531 -16.73 12.23 -3.84
CA ALA A 531 -16.55 11.41 -5.04
C ALA A 531 -15.46 11.96 -5.97
N VAL A 532 -15.42 13.28 -6.22
CA VAL A 532 -14.38 13.95 -7.02
C VAL A 532 -13.02 13.88 -6.33
N LYS A 533 -12.96 13.99 -4.99
CA LYS A 533 -11.71 13.83 -4.24
C LYS A 533 -11.12 12.42 -4.39
N LEU A 534 -11.97 11.40 -4.40
CA LEU A 534 -11.55 10.01 -4.59
C LEU A 534 -11.16 9.71 -6.03
N MET A 535 -11.89 10.26 -7.01
CA MET A 535 -11.66 10.04 -8.44
C MET A 535 -11.62 11.38 -9.22
N PRO A 536 -10.49 12.12 -9.19
CA PRO A 536 -10.40 13.45 -9.81
C PRO A 536 -10.58 13.44 -11.34
N LYS A 537 -10.27 12.31 -11.98
CA LYS A 537 -10.36 12.15 -13.44
C LYS A 537 -11.79 11.93 -13.94
N ASP A 538 -12.73 11.57 -13.06
CA ASP A 538 -14.11 11.30 -13.47
C ASP A 538 -14.81 12.59 -13.94
N LYS A 539 -15.16 12.63 -15.24
CA LYS A 539 -15.85 13.78 -15.85
C LYS A 539 -17.29 13.90 -15.35
N ALA A 540 -17.98 12.79 -15.15
CA ALA A 540 -19.40 12.78 -14.78
C ALA A 540 -19.61 13.34 -13.36
N CYS A 541 -18.75 12.95 -12.42
CA CYS A 541 -18.78 13.50 -11.06
C CYS A 541 -18.54 15.03 -11.04
N ARG A 542 -17.57 15.51 -11.83
CA ARG A 542 -17.24 16.94 -11.90
C ARG A 542 -18.36 17.76 -12.52
N SER A 543 -18.92 17.33 -13.66
CA SER A 543 -20.02 18.03 -14.31
C SER A 543 -21.26 18.10 -13.43
N LEU A 544 -21.57 17.02 -12.69
CA LEU A 544 -22.73 16.99 -11.80
C LEU A 544 -22.52 17.88 -10.57
N LEU A 545 -21.29 17.92 -10.02
CA LEU A 545 -20.95 18.83 -8.91
C LEU A 545 -21.10 20.30 -9.32
N GLU A 546 -20.67 20.66 -10.52
CA GLU A 546 -20.81 22.00 -11.07
C GLU A 546 -22.28 22.38 -11.24
N SER A 547 -23.11 21.50 -11.82
CA SER A 547 -24.54 21.76 -11.99
C SER A 547 -25.28 21.92 -10.67
N VAL A 548 -24.98 21.07 -9.67
CA VAL A 548 -25.60 21.16 -8.34
C VAL A 548 -25.13 22.42 -7.61
N SER A 549 -23.84 22.76 -7.72
CA SER A 549 -23.30 23.97 -7.09
C SER A 549 -23.93 25.24 -7.67
N LYS A 550 -24.19 25.27 -8.98
CA LYS A 550 -24.90 26.36 -9.64
C LYS A 550 -26.34 26.48 -9.14
N ARG A 551 -27.10 25.36 -9.11
CA ARG A 551 -28.49 25.37 -8.58
C ARG A 551 -28.56 25.85 -7.14
N LEU A 552 -27.62 25.43 -6.28
CA LEU A 552 -27.56 25.89 -4.90
C LEU A 552 -27.20 27.37 -4.78
N ALA A 553 -26.35 27.90 -5.66
CA ALA A 553 -26.03 29.33 -5.69
C ALA A 553 -27.26 30.16 -6.13
N GLU A 554 -27.94 29.72 -7.20
CA GLU A 554 -29.19 30.35 -7.67
C GLU A 554 -30.31 30.28 -6.63
N ALA A 555 -30.44 29.16 -5.91
CA ALA A 555 -31.41 29.01 -4.82
C ALA A 555 -31.10 29.98 -3.67
N LYS A 556 -29.83 30.07 -3.25
CA LYS A 556 -29.41 31.02 -2.21
C LYS A 556 -29.60 32.47 -2.62
N GLU A 557 -29.33 32.80 -3.88
CA GLU A 557 -29.55 34.16 -4.40
C GLU A 557 -31.04 34.51 -4.39
N LYS A 558 -31.91 33.59 -4.82
CA LYS A 558 -33.37 33.76 -4.73
C LYS A 558 -33.85 33.89 -3.29
N GLU A 559 -33.31 33.10 -2.37
CA GLU A 559 -33.59 33.23 -0.93
C GLU A 559 -33.14 34.60 -0.40
N MET A 560 -31.93 35.06 -0.76
CA MET A 560 -31.43 36.38 -0.37
C MET A 560 -32.29 37.53 -0.93
N GLN A 561 -32.77 37.40 -2.17
CA GLN A 561 -33.68 38.38 -2.79
C GLN A 561 -35.06 38.35 -2.12
N ALA A 562 -35.61 37.17 -1.83
CA ALA A 562 -36.89 37.03 -1.12
C ALA A 562 -36.81 37.59 0.31
N TRP A 563 -35.73 37.32 1.03
CA TRP A 563 -35.47 37.86 2.37
C TRP A 563 -35.17 39.37 2.35
N GLY A 564 -34.43 39.86 1.37
CA GLY A 564 -34.16 41.29 1.18
C GLY A 564 -35.42 42.09 0.86
N GLY A 565 -36.33 41.53 0.04
CA GLY A 565 -37.64 42.10 -0.24
C GLY A 565 -38.56 42.12 0.98
N PHE A 566 -38.55 41.06 1.79
CA PHE A 566 -39.31 40.98 3.05
C PHE A 566 -38.84 42.00 4.10
N LEU A 567 -37.53 42.24 4.20
CA LEU A 567 -36.97 43.25 5.11
C LEU A 567 -37.35 44.68 4.69
N LEU A 568 -37.40 44.95 3.37
CA LEU A 568 -37.85 46.22 2.82
C LEU A 568 -39.36 46.42 3.02
N ASP A 569 -40.15 45.36 2.94
CA ASP A 569 -41.60 45.41 3.18
C ASP A 569 -41.93 45.68 4.67
N GLN A 570 -41.17 45.08 5.60
CA GLN A 570 -41.26 45.46 7.03
C GLN A 570 -40.83 46.90 7.30
N SER A 571 -39.92 47.47 6.50
CA SER A 571 -39.54 48.87 6.63
C SER A 571 -40.65 49.82 6.14
N LYS A 572 -41.37 49.45 5.07
CA LYS A 572 -42.56 50.19 4.59
C LYS A 572 -43.75 50.06 5.54
N ALA A 573 -43.94 48.90 6.17
CA ALA A 573 -44.98 48.71 7.19
C ALA A 573 -44.72 49.52 8.47
N LYS A 574 -43.49 50.01 8.70
CA LYS A 574 -43.12 50.90 9.82
C LYS A 574 -43.35 52.39 9.54
N GLU A 575 -43.69 52.80 8.32
CA GLU A 575 -43.92 54.20 7.94
C GLU A 575 -45.40 54.63 8.02
N ALA A 576 -46.31 53.71 8.35
CA ALA A 576 -47.68 54.04 8.76
C ALA A 576 -47.78 54.01 10.29
N SER A 577 -47.53 55.16 10.94
CA SER A 577 -47.55 55.30 12.40
C SER A 577 -48.97 55.23 13.01
N PRO A 578 -49.09 54.91 14.32
CA PRO A 578 -50.26 54.27 14.93
C PRO A 578 -51.11 55.20 15.83
N LYS A 579 -52.35 54.79 16.14
CA LYS A 579 -53.16 55.33 17.25
C LYS A 579 -53.40 54.24 18.33
N PRO A 580 -53.12 54.47 19.63
CA PRO A 580 -53.41 53.53 20.72
C PRO A 580 -54.56 54.02 21.63
N PRO A 581 -54.95 53.31 22.71
CA PRO A 581 -55.42 51.92 22.78
C PRO A 581 -56.71 51.79 23.64
N ALA A 582 -57.39 50.64 23.63
CA ALA A 582 -58.38 50.29 24.65
C ALA A 582 -58.25 48.82 25.12
N LYS A 583 -58.48 48.64 26.42
CA LYS A 583 -58.17 47.51 27.32
C LYS A 583 -59.06 46.25 27.14
N PRO A 584 -58.73 45.12 27.81
CA PRO A 584 -59.08 43.76 27.39
C PRO A 584 -60.29 43.15 28.13
N ALA A 585 -60.96 42.21 27.45
CA ALA A 585 -61.83 41.12 27.92
C ALA A 585 -62.44 40.46 26.67
N ALA A 586 -62.82 39.18 26.53
CA ALA A 586 -62.68 37.93 27.27
C ALA A 586 -63.19 36.81 26.32
N VAL A 587 -63.01 35.54 26.72
CA VAL A 587 -63.82 34.35 26.34
C VAL A 587 -63.36 33.46 25.15
N ALA A 588 -62.74 32.33 25.55
CA ALA A 588 -63.09 30.92 25.32
C ALA A 588 -63.25 30.28 23.91
N THR A 589 -62.43 29.23 23.74
CA THR A 589 -62.71 27.87 23.22
C THR A 589 -63.27 27.68 21.81
N ARG A 590 -62.56 26.88 21.01
CA ARG A 590 -63.14 25.64 20.47
C ARG A 590 -62.09 24.66 19.95
N ASP A 591 -62.18 23.45 20.50
CA ASP A 591 -61.50 22.23 20.10
C ASP A 591 -61.75 21.88 18.63
N ILE A 592 -60.70 21.40 17.95
CA ILE A 592 -60.80 20.69 16.67
C ILE A 592 -60.58 19.21 16.97
N ALA A 593 -61.66 18.44 16.77
CA ALA A 593 -61.75 17.01 16.96
C ALA A 593 -60.92 16.20 15.93
N PRO A 594 -60.59 14.92 16.21
CA PRO A 594 -59.65 14.13 15.42
C PRO A 594 -60.33 13.45 14.23
N HIS A 595 -59.66 13.41 13.07
CA HIS A 595 -60.14 12.64 11.93
C HIS A 595 -59.84 11.14 12.08
N LYS A 596 -60.92 10.39 11.91
CA LYS A 596 -61.15 8.97 12.15
C LYS A 596 -60.58 8.12 11.01
N LYS A 597 -59.96 6.98 11.37
CA LYS A 597 -59.60 5.87 10.47
C LYS A 597 -60.85 5.34 9.76
N SER A 598 -60.78 5.17 8.43
CA SER A 598 -61.59 4.19 7.71
C SER A 598 -60.73 2.97 7.36
N LYS A 599 -61.38 1.81 7.37
CA LYS A 599 -60.85 0.48 7.16
C LYS A 599 -61.39 -0.03 5.82
N ASP A 600 -60.59 -0.88 5.20
CA ASP A 600 -60.93 -1.92 4.22
C ASP A 600 -61.14 -1.48 2.75
N ASP A 601 -60.06 -1.67 1.96
CA ASP A 601 -59.93 -2.59 0.81
C ASP A 601 -58.58 -2.27 0.13
N ALA A 602 -57.74 -3.16 -0.40
CA ALA A 602 -57.52 -4.60 -0.34
C ALA A 602 -56.27 -4.84 -1.21
N SER A 603 -55.22 -5.51 -0.68
CA SER A 603 -54.10 -6.18 -1.41
C SER A 603 -53.37 -5.36 -2.52
N TRP A 604 -52.06 -5.19 -2.54
CA TRP A 604 -51.01 -6.19 -2.41
C TRP A 604 -49.92 -5.65 -1.49
N SER A 605 -49.74 -6.29 -0.35
CA SER A 605 -48.52 -6.15 0.42
C SER A 605 -47.75 -7.46 0.30
N THR A 606 -46.50 -7.37 -0.14
CA THR A 606 -45.47 -8.37 0.14
C THR A 606 -44.64 -7.86 1.32
N PRO A 607 -45.07 -8.04 2.59
CA PRO A 607 -44.25 -7.68 3.72
C PRO A 607 -43.40 -8.89 4.11
N SER A 608 -42.22 -9.07 3.52
CA SER A 608 -41.19 -10.01 4.04
C SER A 608 -39.76 -9.78 3.55
N LEU A 609 -39.49 -8.91 2.57
CA LEU A 609 -38.13 -8.70 2.05
C LEU A 609 -37.45 -7.40 2.52
N LEU A 610 -38.22 -6.39 2.95
CA LEU A 610 -37.67 -5.07 3.28
C LEU A 610 -37.06 -4.96 4.69
N LEU A 611 -37.39 -5.86 5.63
CA LEU A 611 -36.77 -5.87 6.96
C LEU A 611 -35.30 -6.34 6.95
N ALA A 612 -34.84 -6.96 5.85
CA ALA A 612 -33.51 -7.55 5.75
C ALA A 612 -32.39 -6.54 5.42
N ALA A 613 -32.71 -5.26 5.19
CA ALA A 613 -31.76 -4.28 4.66
C ALA A 613 -31.75 -2.94 5.44
N SER A 614 -31.93 -2.97 6.76
CA SER A 614 -31.68 -1.78 7.58
C SER A 614 -30.17 -1.46 7.61
N VAL A 615 -29.82 -0.18 7.55
CA VAL A 615 -28.42 0.31 7.62
C VAL A 615 -27.67 -0.29 8.80
N VAL A 616 -28.38 -0.48 9.93
CA VAL A 616 -27.84 -1.07 11.16
C VAL A 616 -27.53 -2.56 11.00
N GLY A 617 -28.42 -3.33 10.35
CA GLY A 617 -28.20 -4.75 10.11
C GLY A 617 -27.01 -5.02 9.19
N VAL A 618 -26.87 -4.23 8.12
CA VAL A 618 -25.76 -4.36 7.16
C VAL A 618 -24.41 -3.99 7.79
N ALA A 619 -24.37 -2.91 8.57
CA ALA A 619 -23.18 -2.54 9.32
C ALA A 619 -22.80 -3.58 10.39
N ALA A 620 -23.79 -4.18 11.07
CA ALA A 620 -23.56 -5.24 12.05
C ALA A 620 -22.97 -6.50 11.40
N VAL A 621 -23.45 -6.91 10.22
CA VAL A 621 -22.87 -8.03 9.47
C VAL A 621 -21.43 -7.72 9.05
N ALA A 622 -21.14 -6.49 8.59
CA ALA A 622 -19.79 -6.08 8.24
C ALA A 622 -18.84 -6.05 9.45
N LEU A 623 -19.31 -5.54 10.59
CA LEU A 623 -18.56 -5.53 11.85
C LEU A 623 -18.33 -6.94 12.39
N ALA A 624 -19.33 -7.83 12.34
CA ALA A 624 -19.20 -9.23 12.73
C ALA A 624 -18.22 -10.00 11.81
N ALA A 625 -18.22 -9.71 10.51
CA ALA A 625 -17.24 -10.26 9.59
C ALA A 625 -15.81 -9.80 9.93
N LEU A 626 -15.62 -8.58 10.41
CA LEU A 626 -14.31 -8.00 10.69
C LEU A 626 -13.81 -8.16 12.14
N ALA A 627 -14.69 -8.54 13.07
CA ALA A 627 -14.33 -8.80 14.46
C ALA A 627 -13.32 -9.95 14.59
N LYS A 628 -12.23 -9.70 15.33
CA LYS A 628 -11.24 -10.73 15.70
C LYS A 628 -11.89 -11.72 16.67
N ARG A 629 -11.66 -13.02 16.47
CA ARG A 629 -11.66 -13.98 17.59
C ARG A 629 -10.71 -13.40 18.65
N LYS A 630 -11.23 -13.16 19.85
CA LYS A 630 -10.38 -13.03 21.04
C LYS A 630 -9.62 -14.32 21.25
#